data_AF-A0A7C3CHI4-F1
#
_entry.id   AF-A0A7C3CHI4-F1
#
_cell.length_a   1.000
_cell.length_b   1.000
_cell.length_c   1.000
_cell.angle_alpha   90.00
_cell.angle_beta   90.00
_cell.angle_gamma   90.00
#
_symmetry.space_group_name_H-M   'P 1'
#
loop_
_entity.id
_entity.type
_entity.pdbx_description
1 polymer ?
#
loop_
_entity_poly.entity_id
_entity_poly.type
_entity_poly.pdbx_seq_one_letter_code
_entity_poly.pdbx_strand_id
1 'polypeptide(L)'
;MLLFVTMMLIAAHQRLKLYELTYGYTLLRIQSHTFILWLALGIAWVIFMLWLRPQRAAIGLFICLLGFVAHLNMMNPDALIVRHNFERYQHIKAALGEANAYVEDVPPPPYSRTPADEQRTALDAYYLTTLSYDAVPELLKIVDQLPADSAEILRESLYARGQRLNHAKNTSSWKAWHYTRSNALAQLSNYFNTKLFLDKNSQ
;
A
#
# COMPACT_ATOMS: atom_id res chain seq x y z
N MET A 1 23.61 -27.92 -4.81
CA MET A 1 23.61 -26.44 -4.66
C MET A 1 22.21 -25.85 -4.86
N LEU A 2 21.55 -26.03 -6.01
CA LEU A 2 20.24 -25.40 -6.31
C LEU A 2 19.11 -25.80 -5.35
N LEU A 3 19.08 -27.06 -4.89
CA LEU A 3 18.11 -27.52 -3.90
C LEU A 3 18.22 -26.76 -2.56
N PHE A 4 19.44 -26.45 -2.11
CA PHE A 4 19.66 -25.66 -0.90
C PHE A 4 19.16 -24.22 -1.08
N VAL A 5 19.36 -23.63 -2.26
CA VAL A 5 18.86 -22.28 -2.57
C VAL A 5 17.34 -22.24 -2.52
N THR A 6 16.65 -23.22 -3.12
CA THR A 6 15.19 -23.29 -3.08
C THR A 6 14.66 -23.45 -1.65
N MET A 7 15.31 -24.27 -0.83
CA MET A 7 14.94 -24.44 0.59
C MET A 7 15.17 -23.18 1.42
N MET A 8 16.29 -22.48 1.23
CA MET A 8 16.52 -21.17 1.88
C MET A 8 15.46 -20.14 1.48
N LEU A 9 14.99 -20.18 0.23
CA LEU A 9 13.96 -19.27 -0.26
C LEU A 9 12.60 -19.48 0.43
N ILE A 10 12.20 -20.74 0.59
CA ILE A 10 10.96 -21.11 1.29
C ILE A 10 11.03 -20.67 2.76
N ALA A 11 12.17 -20.91 3.43
CA ALA A 11 12.38 -20.49 4.81
C ALA A 11 12.31 -18.97 4.98
N ALA A 12 12.93 -18.22 4.06
CA ALA A 12 12.88 -16.76 4.06
C ALA A 12 11.44 -16.24 3.89
N HIS A 13 10.67 -16.83 2.97
CA HIS A 13 9.27 -16.46 2.75
C HIS A 13 8.41 -16.70 4.00
N GLN A 14 8.53 -17.87 4.63
CA GLN A 14 7.79 -18.20 5.86
C GLN A 14 8.10 -17.24 7.00
N ARG A 15 9.38 -16.93 7.18
CA ARG A 15 9.83 -15.99 8.22
C ARG A 15 9.24 -14.59 7.99
N LEU A 16 9.20 -14.14 6.74
CA LEU A 16 8.67 -12.84 6.37
C LEU A 16 7.16 -12.74 6.65
N LYS A 17 6.41 -13.80 6.32
CA LYS A 17 4.97 -13.93 6.59
C LYS A 17 4.65 -13.88 8.09
N LEU A 18 5.50 -14.46 8.94
CA LEU A 18 5.32 -14.42 10.40
C LEU A 18 5.43 -13.00 10.96
N TYR A 19 6.31 -12.17 10.39
CA TYR A 19 6.43 -10.77 10.78
C TYR A 19 5.24 -9.91 10.33
N GLU A 20 4.52 -10.29 9.25
CA GLU A 20 3.36 -9.55 8.75
C GLU A 20 2.17 -9.66 9.69
N LEU A 21 1.95 -10.87 10.23
CA LEU A 21 0.89 -11.15 11.18
C LEU A 21 1.03 -10.36 12.48
N THR A 22 2.25 -9.92 12.83
CA THR A 22 2.55 -9.25 14.12
C THR A 22 2.65 -7.73 14.03
N TYR A 23 3.17 -7.17 12.93
CA TYR A 23 3.44 -5.73 12.81
C TYR A 23 2.63 -5.02 11.71
N GLY A 24 1.91 -5.77 10.86
CA GLY A 24 1.21 -5.22 9.71
C GLY A 24 2.02 -5.17 8.42
N TYR A 25 1.34 -4.87 7.32
CA TYR A 25 1.92 -4.84 5.98
C TYR A 25 2.74 -3.57 5.76
N THR A 26 3.95 -3.73 5.21
CA THR A 26 4.85 -2.62 4.85
C THR A 26 5.36 -2.80 3.43
N LEU A 27 5.68 -1.67 2.78
CA LEU A 27 6.12 -1.59 1.37
C LEU A 27 7.33 -2.48 1.07
N LEU A 28 8.31 -2.51 1.98
CA LEU A 28 9.53 -3.32 1.85
C LEU A 28 9.23 -4.82 1.77
N ARG A 29 8.14 -5.26 2.41
CA ARG A 29 7.84 -6.67 2.62
C ARG A 29 7.03 -7.28 1.46
N ILE A 30 6.06 -6.54 0.93
CA ILE A 30 5.33 -6.91 -0.29
C ILE A 30 6.28 -7.03 -1.47
N GLN A 31 7.20 -6.06 -1.64
CA GLN A 31 8.20 -6.11 -2.70
C GLN A 31 9.13 -7.32 -2.57
N SER A 32 9.52 -7.66 -1.34
CA SER A 32 10.36 -8.83 -1.06
C SER A 32 9.64 -10.13 -1.40
N HIS A 33 8.35 -10.27 -1.08
CA HIS A 33 7.55 -11.45 -1.44
C HIS A 33 7.43 -11.63 -2.96
N THR A 34 7.13 -10.55 -3.69
CA THR A 34 7.08 -10.57 -5.15
C THR A 34 8.44 -10.93 -5.75
N PHE A 35 9.53 -10.35 -5.22
CA PHE A 35 10.89 -10.67 -5.66
C PHE A 35 11.24 -12.14 -5.44
N ILE A 36 10.96 -12.68 -4.24
CA ILE A 36 11.18 -14.08 -3.91
C ILE A 36 10.43 -15.01 -4.88
N LEU A 37 9.18 -14.69 -5.21
CA LEU A 37 8.38 -15.49 -6.14
C LEU A 37 8.98 -15.50 -7.55
N TRP A 38 9.36 -14.34 -8.09
CA TRP A 38 9.99 -14.26 -9.40
C TRP A 38 11.37 -14.92 -9.45
N LEU A 39 12.14 -14.85 -8.35
CA LEU A 39 13.40 -15.56 -8.21
C LEU A 39 13.18 -17.08 -8.22
N ALA A 40 12.17 -17.58 -7.50
CA ALA A 40 11.82 -18.99 -7.50
C ALA A 40 11.45 -19.49 -8.90
N LEU A 41 10.64 -18.72 -9.65
CA LEU A 41 10.27 -19.01 -11.03
C LEU A 41 11.50 -19.05 -11.95
N GLY A 42 12.40 -18.07 -11.82
CA GLY A 42 13.65 -18.03 -12.59
C GLY A 42 14.55 -19.24 -12.31
N ILE A 43 14.71 -19.61 -11.04
CA ILE A 43 15.49 -20.80 -10.65
C ILE A 43 14.84 -22.08 -11.17
N ALA A 44 13.51 -22.22 -11.02
CA ALA A 44 12.78 -23.37 -11.54
C ALA A 44 12.92 -23.49 -13.06
N TRP A 45 12.85 -22.36 -13.78
CA TRP A 45 13.08 -22.32 -15.22
C TRP A 45 14.50 -22.74 -15.61
N VAL A 46 15.52 -22.24 -14.90
CA VAL A 46 16.92 -22.62 -15.13
C VAL A 46 17.13 -24.11 -14.89
N ILE A 47 16.59 -24.66 -13.80
CA ILE A 47 16.63 -26.11 -13.52
C ILE A 47 15.97 -26.87 -14.67
N PHE A 48 14.79 -26.46 -15.10
CA PHE A 48 14.07 -27.12 -16.19
C PHE A 48 14.87 -27.09 -17.51
N MET A 49 15.43 -25.93 -17.88
CA MET A 49 16.18 -25.82 -19.14
C MET A 49 17.59 -26.39 -19.10
N LEU A 50 18.20 -26.56 -17.93
CA LEU A 50 19.45 -27.31 -17.78
C LEU A 50 19.30 -28.76 -18.27
N TRP A 51 18.11 -29.35 -18.11
CA TRP A 51 17.84 -30.73 -18.51
C TRP A 51 17.47 -30.87 -19.99
N LEU A 52 16.87 -29.84 -20.60
CA LEU A 52 16.45 -29.89 -22.00
C LEU A 52 17.45 -29.23 -22.95
N ARG A 53 17.78 -27.94 -22.75
CA ARG A 53 18.65 -27.14 -23.62
C ARG A 53 19.30 -25.97 -22.86
N PRO A 54 20.52 -26.14 -22.31
CA PRO A 54 21.15 -25.14 -21.44
C PRO A 54 21.39 -23.80 -22.13
N GLN A 55 21.67 -23.81 -23.43
CA GLN A 55 21.84 -22.62 -24.28
C GLN A 55 20.62 -21.67 -24.32
N ARG A 56 19.42 -22.13 -23.97
CA ARG A 56 18.19 -21.30 -23.95
C ARG A 56 17.80 -20.83 -22.54
N ALA A 57 18.54 -21.22 -21.51
CA ALA A 57 18.21 -20.87 -20.12
C ALA A 57 18.26 -19.33 -19.89
N ALA A 58 19.21 -18.63 -20.51
CA ALA A 58 19.36 -17.18 -20.39
C ALA A 58 18.13 -16.40 -20.91
N ILE A 59 17.47 -16.89 -21.97
CA ILE A 59 16.29 -16.24 -22.55
C ILE A 59 15.14 -16.24 -21.55
N GLY A 60 14.88 -17.36 -20.87
CA GLY A 60 13.80 -17.40 -19.88
C GLY A 60 14.12 -16.64 -18.60
N LEU A 61 15.40 -16.50 -18.24
CA LEU A 61 15.81 -15.62 -17.15
C LEU A 61 15.56 -14.15 -17.51
N PHE A 62 15.82 -13.75 -18.76
CA PHE A 62 15.48 -12.43 -19.27
C PHE A 62 13.95 -12.20 -19.27
N ILE A 63 13.16 -13.18 -19.70
CA ILE A 63 11.69 -13.11 -19.63
C ILE A 63 11.22 -13.00 -18.17
N CYS A 64 11.82 -13.74 -17.23
CA CYS A 64 11.50 -13.62 -15.81
C CYS A 64 11.82 -12.24 -15.26
N LEU A 65 12.94 -11.64 -15.67
CA LEU A 65 13.30 -10.27 -15.27
C LEU A 65 12.30 -9.25 -15.82
N LEU A 66 11.94 -9.35 -17.10
CA LEU A 66 10.91 -8.49 -17.70
C LEU A 66 9.56 -8.68 -17.01
N GLY A 67 9.19 -9.92 -16.74
CA GLY A 67 7.97 -10.26 -16.02
C GLY A 67 7.96 -9.68 -14.60
N PHE A 68 9.07 -9.74 -13.87
CA PHE A 68 9.21 -9.13 -12.56
C PHE A 68 9.00 -7.61 -12.61
N VAL A 69 9.67 -6.91 -13.54
CA VAL A 69 9.50 -5.46 -13.72
C VAL A 69 8.06 -5.11 -14.11
N ALA A 70 7.48 -5.86 -15.05
CA ALA A 70 6.10 -5.67 -15.46
C ALA A 70 5.13 -5.89 -14.28
N HIS A 71 5.37 -6.91 -13.46
CA HIS A 71 4.57 -7.22 -12.30
C HIS A 71 4.64 -6.12 -11.23
N LEU A 72 5.83 -5.58 -10.96
CA LEU A 72 5.99 -4.43 -10.05
C LEU A 72 5.23 -3.19 -10.56
N ASN A 73 5.26 -2.95 -11.86
CA ASN A 73 4.57 -1.83 -12.48
C ASN A 73 3.04 -2.02 -12.44
N MET A 74 2.55 -3.23 -12.74
CA MET A 74 1.11 -3.54 -12.75
C MET A 74 0.48 -3.55 -11.36
N MET A 75 1.20 -3.95 -10.31
CA MET A 75 0.61 -4.12 -8.98
C MET A 75 0.24 -2.80 -8.27
N ASN A 76 0.81 -1.65 -8.67
CA ASN A 76 0.71 -0.38 -7.93
C ASN A 76 0.80 -0.59 -6.40
N PRO A 77 2.00 -0.85 -5.87
CA PRO A 77 2.17 -1.31 -4.48
C PRO A 77 1.59 -0.33 -3.45
N ASP A 78 1.62 0.97 -3.73
CA ASP A 78 1.13 1.98 -2.80
C ASP A 78 -0.40 1.96 -2.68
N ALA A 79 -1.12 1.74 -3.79
CA ALA A 79 -2.57 1.55 -3.76
C ALA A 79 -2.97 0.31 -2.95
N LEU A 80 -2.22 -0.79 -3.09
CA LEU A 80 -2.44 -2.00 -2.30
C LEU A 80 -2.20 -1.77 -0.79
N ILE A 81 -1.20 -0.97 -0.43
CA ILE A 81 -0.91 -0.63 0.97
C ILE A 81 -2.08 0.13 1.59
N VAL A 82 -2.61 1.14 0.87
CA VAL A 82 -3.78 1.89 1.34
C VAL A 82 -4.95 0.95 1.59
N ARG A 83 -5.25 0.06 0.63
CA ARG A 83 -6.39 -0.85 0.73
C ARG A 83 -6.26 -1.83 1.89
N HIS A 84 -5.13 -2.52 2.03
CA HIS A 84 -4.94 -3.51 3.10
C HIS A 84 -4.89 -2.85 4.50
N ASN A 85 -4.24 -1.69 4.63
CA ASN A 85 -4.22 -0.99 5.92
C ASN A 85 -5.60 -0.48 6.30
N PHE A 86 -6.40 -0.03 5.33
CA PHE A 86 -7.77 0.38 5.56
C PHE A 86 -8.70 -0.79 5.88
N GLU A 87 -8.58 -1.92 5.19
CA GLU A 87 -9.31 -3.17 5.50
C GLU A 87 -9.01 -3.63 6.93
N ARG A 88 -7.73 -3.64 7.34
CA ARG A 88 -7.34 -3.97 8.71
C ARG A 88 -7.95 -3.01 9.72
N TYR A 89 -7.91 -1.70 9.43
CA TYR A 89 -8.54 -0.69 10.27
C TYR A 89 -10.03 -0.95 10.45
N GLN A 90 -10.76 -1.28 9.36
CA GLN A 90 -12.18 -1.61 9.43
C GLN A 90 -12.44 -2.88 10.24
N HIS A 91 -11.66 -3.95 10.05
CA HIS A 91 -11.81 -5.18 10.84
C HIS A 91 -11.60 -4.95 12.33
N ILE A 92 -10.58 -4.17 12.71
CA ILE A 92 -10.33 -3.84 14.12
C ILE A 92 -11.47 -2.96 14.66
N LYS A 93 -11.91 -1.94 13.89
CA LYS A 93 -13.03 -1.08 14.26
C LYS A 93 -14.34 -1.84 14.44
N ALA A 94 -14.63 -2.81 13.58
CA ALA A 94 -15.81 -3.66 13.65
C ALA A 94 -15.77 -4.57 14.89
N ALA A 95 -14.64 -5.25 15.14
CA ALA A 95 -14.46 -6.06 16.34
C ALA A 95 -14.60 -5.24 17.64
N LEU A 96 -14.12 -4.00 17.64
CA LEU A 96 -14.30 -3.07 18.77
C LEU A 96 -15.73 -2.53 18.89
N GLY A 97 -16.45 -2.36 17.78
CA GLY A 97 -17.85 -1.96 17.76
C GLY A 97 -18.76 -3.05 18.33
N GLU A 98 -18.50 -4.31 17.98
CA GLU A 98 -19.17 -5.48 18.58
C GLU A 98 -18.84 -5.60 20.06
N ALA A 99 -17.57 -5.45 20.47
CA ALA A 99 -17.18 -5.48 21.87
C ALA A 99 -17.84 -4.35 22.70
N ASN A 100 -18.01 -3.15 22.13
CA ASN A 100 -18.70 -2.04 22.79
C ASN A 100 -20.23 -2.25 22.84
N ALA A 101 -20.83 -2.98 21.91
CA ALA A 101 -22.27 -3.28 21.90
C ALA A 101 -22.69 -4.31 22.98
N TYR A 102 -21.76 -5.07 23.54
CA TYR A 102 -22.00 -6.02 24.64
C TYR A 102 -21.72 -5.44 26.04
N VAL A 103 -21.35 -4.17 26.17
CA VAL A 103 -20.80 -3.57 27.42
C VAL A 103 -21.55 -2.30 27.85
N GLU A 104 -22.86 -2.23 27.62
CA GLU A 104 -23.66 -1.07 28.09
C GLU A 104 -23.91 -1.10 29.61
N ASP A 105 -23.87 -2.29 30.24
CA ASP A 105 -24.24 -2.48 31.66
C ASP A 105 -23.08 -2.87 32.60
N VAL A 106 -21.87 -3.08 32.07
CA VAL A 106 -20.70 -3.50 32.87
C VAL A 106 -19.73 -2.33 33.00
N PRO A 107 -19.40 -1.87 34.23
CA PRO A 107 -18.42 -0.81 34.40
C PRO A 107 -17.10 -1.22 33.74
N PRO A 108 -16.41 -0.29 33.06
CA PRO A 108 -15.22 -0.61 32.30
C PRO A 108 -14.20 -1.31 33.21
N PRO A 109 -13.53 -2.39 32.74
CA PRO A 109 -12.51 -3.05 33.54
C PRO A 109 -11.42 -2.04 33.93
N PRO A 110 -10.74 -2.22 35.07
CA PRO A 110 -9.68 -1.32 35.54
C PRO A 110 -8.48 -1.20 34.58
N TYR A 111 -8.48 -1.98 33.49
CA TYR A 111 -7.68 -1.76 32.29
C TYR A 111 -8.55 -1.10 31.21
N SER A 112 -8.83 0.20 31.39
CA SER A 112 -9.19 1.09 30.29
C SER A 112 -8.18 0.94 29.15
N ARG A 113 -8.63 1.01 27.88
CA ARG A 113 -7.81 0.94 26.64
C ARG A 113 -6.41 1.50 26.89
N THR A 114 -5.39 0.65 26.80
CA THR A 114 -4.03 1.14 26.98
C THR A 114 -3.64 1.99 25.76
N PRO A 115 -2.74 2.97 25.90
CA PRO A 115 -2.20 3.72 24.76
C PRO A 115 -1.65 2.81 23.65
N ALA A 116 -1.16 1.61 24.01
CA ALA A 116 -0.72 0.60 23.06
C ALA A 116 -1.86 -0.01 22.23
N ASP A 117 -3.08 -0.10 22.76
CA ASP A 117 -4.27 -0.59 22.04
C ASP A 117 -4.87 0.47 21.12
N GLU A 118 -4.79 1.74 21.52
CA GLU A 118 -5.18 2.88 20.68
C GLU A 118 -4.24 3.01 19.48
N GLN A 119 -2.93 2.84 19.70
CA GLN A 119 -1.92 2.83 18.64
C GLN A 119 -1.99 1.61 17.71
N ARG A 120 -2.48 0.46 18.19
CA ARG A 120 -2.81 -0.72 17.35
C ARG A 120 -4.04 -0.51 16.46
N THR A 121 -4.95 0.35 16.90
CA THR A 121 -6.23 0.64 16.24
C THR A 121 -6.10 1.82 15.26
N ALA A 122 -5.16 2.73 15.50
CA ALA A 122 -4.94 3.90 14.65
C ALA A 122 -4.34 3.48 13.29
N LEU A 123 -5.07 3.80 12.22
CA LEU A 123 -4.48 3.86 10.90
C LEU A 123 -3.48 5.02 10.88
N ASP A 124 -2.19 4.72 10.68
CA ASP A 124 -1.13 5.73 10.69
C ASP A 124 -1.28 6.70 9.51
N ALA A 125 -1.97 7.81 9.76
CA ALA A 125 -2.22 8.86 8.78
C ALA A 125 -0.91 9.46 8.28
N TYR A 126 0.09 9.60 9.15
CA TYR A 126 1.40 10.15 8.79
C TYR A 126 2.10 9.23 7.79
N TYR A 127 2.08 7.92 8.02
CA TYR A 127 2.59 6.95 7.04
C TYR A 127 1.87 7.07 5.68
N LEU A 128 0.54 7.20 5.66
CA LEU A 128 -0.21 7.40 4.41
C LEU A 128 0.21 8.67 3.65
N THR A 129 0.60 9.73 4.37
CA THR A 129 1.13 10.96 3.76
C THR A 129 2.52 10.81 3.14
N THR A 130 3.20 9.67 3.33
CA THR A 130 4.50 9.39 2.71
C THR A 130 4.39 8.62 1.39
N LEU A 131 3.21 8.03 1.10
CA LEU A 131 3.00 7.21 -0.09
C LEU A 131 3.07 8.03 -1.39
N SER A 132 3.42 7.39 -2.51
CA SER A 132 3.57 8.05 -3.80
C SER A 132 2.25 8.66 -4.31
N TYR A 133 2.36 9.40 -5.41
CA TYR A 133 1.23 9.94 -6.16
C TYR A 133 0.31 8.85 -6.72
N ASP A 134 0.81 7.63 -6.97
CA ASP A 134 0.01 6.48 -7.40
C ASP A 134 -0.99 5.99 -6.35
N ALA A 135 -0.80 6.36 -5.08
CA ALA A 135 -1.69 6.04 -3.96
C ALA A 135 -2.89 6.99 -3.85
N VAL A 136 -2.79 8.19 -4.44
CA VAL A 136 -3.79 9.25 -4.35
C VAL A 136 -5.22 8.77 -4.65
N PRO A 137 -5.47 7.95 -5.70
CA PRO A 137 -6.82 7.47 -5.97
C PRO A 137 -7.44 6.68 -4.81
N GLU A 138 -6.66 5.80 -4.18
CA GLU A 138 -7.14 5.01 -3.04
C GLU A 138 -7.24 5.84 -1.76
N LEU A 139 -6.30 6.77 -1.55
CA LEU A 139 -6.34 7.70 -0.41
C LEU A 139 -7.62 8.54 -0.41
N LEU A 140 -8.05 9.02 -1.59
CA LEU A 140 -9.27 9.80 -1.74
C LEU A 140 -10.55 9.00 -1.45
N LYS A 141 -10.54 7.67 -1.62
CA LYS A 141 -11.71 6.84 -1.29
C LYS A 141 -11.88 6.66 0.21
N ILE A 142 -10.76 6.61 0.93
CA ILE A 142 -10.77 6.30 2.37
C ILE A 142 -10.81 7.55 3.24
N VAL A 143 -10.32 8.71 2.76
CA VAL A 143 -10.13 9.94 3.57
C VAL A 143 -11.38 10.38 4.33
N ASP A 144 -12.57 10.23 3.73
CA ASP A 144 -13.86 10.58 4.36
C ASP A 144 -14.34 9.56 5.40
N GLN A 145 -13.72 8.37 5.46
CA GLN A 145 -14.09 7.26 6.34
C GLN A 145 -13.18 7.16 7.57
N LEU A 146 -12.08 7.93 7.59
CA LEU A 146 -11.17 8.03 8.73
C LEU A 146 -11.74 8.90 9.86
N PRO A 147 -11.25 8.73 11.10
CA PRO A 147 -11.50 9.68 12.20
C PRO A 147 -11.11 11.11 11.81
N ALA A 148 -11.77 12.11 12.38
CA ALA A 148 -11.60 13.53 12.02
C ALA A 148 -10.14 13.97 12.00
N ASP A 149 -9.37 13.66 13.05
CA ASP A 149 -7.96 14.05 13.16
C ASP A 149 -7.09 13.45 12.05
N SER A 150 -7.27 12.15 11.78
CA SER A 150 -6.52 11.44 10.74
C SER A 150 -6.93 11.87 9.33
N ALA A 151 -8.22 12.14 9.13
CA ALA A 151 -8.75 12.64 7.87
C ALA A 151 -8.20 14.05 7.57
N GLU A 152 -8.05 14.91 8.58
CA GLU A 152 -7.53 16.26 8.43
C GLU A 152 -6.06 16.27 8.01
N ILE A 153 -5.20 15.52 8.71
CA ILE A 153 -3.79 15.35 8.33
C ILE A 153 -3.66 14.88 6.88
N LEU A 154 -4.46 13.88 6.51
CA LEU A 154 -4.43 13.32 5.16
C LEU A 154 -4.93 14.34 4.12
N ARG A 155 -6.01 15.08 4.40
CA ARG A 155 -6.54 16.15 3.53
C ARG A 155 -5.53 17.25 3.29
N GLU A 156 -4.89 17.76 4.34
CA GLU A 156 -3.89 18.81 4.24
C GLU A 156 -2.73 18.35 3.34
N SER A 157 -2.25 17.13 3.55
CA SER A 157 -1.18 16.55 2.73
C SER A 157 -1.58 16.39 1.25
N LEU A 158 -2.82 15.96 0.97
CA LEU A 158 -3.35 15.80 -0.38
C LEU A 158 -3.54 17.15 -1.08
N TYR A 159 -3.98 18.17 -0.35
CA TYR A 159 -4.10 19.53 -0.88
C TYR A 159 -2.73 20.10 -1.25
N ALA A 160 -1.74 19.97 -0.35
CA ALA A 160 -0.37 20.42 -0.59
C ALA A 160 0.26 19.70 -1.81
N ARG A 161 0.01 18.40 -1.97
CA ARG A 161 0.43 17.63 -3.16
C ARG A 161 -0.20 18.16 -4.44
N GLY A 162 -1.50 18.46 -4.43
CA GLY A 162 -2.21 19.04 -5.58
C GLY A 162 -1.60 20.36 -6.02
N GLN A 163 -1.31 21.26 -5.07
CA GLN A 163 -0.66 22.54 -5.34
C GLN A 163 0.73 22.38 -5.95
N ARG A 164 1.56 21.49 -5.38
CA ARG A 164 2.89 21.18 -5.93
C ARG A 164 2.82 20.65 -7.36
N LEU A 165 1.89 19.73 -7.64
CA LEU A 165 1.70 19.19 -8.98
C LEU A 165 1.20 20.24 -9.97
N ASN A 166 0.28 21.11 -9.55
CA ASN A 166 -0.25 22.18 -10.39
C ASN A 166 0.85 23.20 -10.74
N HIS A 167 1.68 23.58 -9.78
CA HIS A 167 2.83 24.44 -10.02
C HIS A 167 3.87 23.77 -10.94
N ALA A 168 4.13 22.48 -10.73
CA ALA A 168 5.03 21.71 -11.59
C ALA A 168 4.49 21.61 -13.02
N LYS A 169 3.18 21.43 -13.23
CA LYS A 169 2.57 21.38 -14.56
C LYS A 169 2.82 22.67 -15.37
N ASN A 170 2.79 23.83 -14.71
CA ASN A 170 3.00 25.12 -15.37
C ASN A 170 4.48 25.41 -15.67
N THR A 171 5.40 24.79 -14.94
CA THR A 171 6.86 25.05 -15.06
C THR A 171 7.60 23.92 -15.78
N SER A 172 7.01 22.73 -15.91
CA SER A 172 7.70 21.55 -16.44
C SER A 172 7.66 21.48 -17.96
N SER A 173 8.81 21.11 -18.54
CA SER A 173 8.88 20.67 -19.93
C SER A 173 8.22 19.31 -20.11
N TRP A 174 7.83 18.98 -21.35
CA TRP A 174 7.25 17.68 -21.73
C TRP A 174 8.10 16.48 -21.29
N LYS A 175 9.42 16.66 -21.15
CA LYS A 175 10.37 15.62 -20.70
C LYS A 175 10.16 15.20 -19.24
N ALA A 176 9.64 16.09 -18.40
CA ALA A 176 9.37 15.82 -16.99
C ALA A 176 7.93 15.33 -16.75
N TRP A 177 7.20 15.04 -17.84
CA TRP A 177 5.84 14.53 -17.76
C TRP A 177 5.84 13.08 -17.27
N HIS A 178 4.97 12.80 -16.29
CA HIS A 178 4.75 11.47 -15.75
C HIS A 178 3.25 11.20 -15.64
N TYR A 179 2.80 10.05 -16.14
CA TYR A 179 1.40 9.64 -16.13
C TYR A 179 0.78 9.70 -14.73
N THR A 180 1.43 9.07 -13.75
CA THR A 180 1.04 9.06 -12.34
C THR A 180 0.74 10.46 -11.78
N ARG A 181 1.62 11.42 -12.05
CA ARG A 181 1.47 12.81 -11.57
C ARG A 181 0.28 13.51 -12.22
N SER A 182 0.09 13.28 -13.52
CA SER A 182 -1.03 13.83 -14.27
C SER A 182 -2.37 13.27 -13.77
N ASN A 183 -2.45 11.95 -13.57
CA ASN A 183 -3.64 11.28 -13.05
C ASN A 183 -3.95 11.75 -11.61
N ALA A 184 -2.95 11.79 -10.74
CA ALA A 184 -3.11 12.28 -9.37
C ALA A 184 -3.62 13.73 -9.32
N LEU A 185 -3.07 14.63 -10.14
CA LEU A 185 -3.55 16.01 -10.23
C LEU A 185 -5.01 16.09 -10.67
N ALA A 186 -5.38 15.33 -11.71
CA ALA A 186 -6.75 15.29 -12.21
C ALA A 186 -7.74 14.84 -11.11
N GLN A 187 -7.39 13.81 -10.34
CA GLN A 187 -8.25 13.32 -9.26
C GLN A 187 -8.32 14.27 -8.06
N LEU A 188 -7.20 14.86 -7.65
CA LEU A 188 -7.15 15.83 -6.56
C LEU A 188 -7.97 17.09 -6.88
N SER A 189 -7.80 17.64 -8.09
CA SER A 189 -8.56 18.82 -8.51
C SER A 189 -10.06 18.54 -8.52
N ASN A 190 -10.50 17.41 -9.06
CA ASN A 190 -11.91 17.02 -9.04
C ASN A 190 -12.47 16.87 -7.63
N TYR A 191 -11.75 16.18 -6.74
CA TYR A 191 -12.17 15.96 -5.36
C TYR A 191 -12.30 17.28 -4.57
N PHE A 192 -11.27 18.12 -4.58
CA PHE A 192 -11.28 19.38 -3.83
C PHE A 192 -12.26 20.39 -4.40
N ASN A 193 -12.38 20.49 -5.73
CA ASN A 193 -13.39 21.34 -6.34
C ASN A 193 -14.79 20.93 -5.86
N THR A 194 -15.12 19.63 -5.91
CA THR A 194 -16.42 19.11 -5.46
C THR A 194 -16.68 19.45 -3.99
N LYS A 195 -15.72 19.22 -3.09
CA LYS A 195 -15.84 19.56 -1.66
C LYS A 195 -16.02 21.07 -1.42
N LEU A 196 -15.28 21.92 -2.14
CA LEU A 196 -15.40 23.38 -2.05
C LEU A 196 -16.76 23.87 -2.55
N PHE A 197 -17.31 23.24 -3.59
CA PHE A 197 -18.66 23.53 -4.09
C PHE A 197 -19.74 23.13 -3.08
N LEU A 198 -19.59 22.01 -2.37
CA LEU A 198 -20.53 21.57 -1.36
C LEU A 198 -20.54 22.50 -0.13
N ASP A 199 -19.38 22.94 0.33
CA ASP A 199 -19.24 23.85 1.47
C ASP A 199 -19.87 25.24 1.21
N LYS A 200 -19.71 25.76 -0.01
CA LYS A 200 -20.33 27.04 -0.44
C LYS A 200 -21.85 27.00 -0.57
N ASN A 201 -22.44 25.82 -0.76
CA ASN A 201 -23.89 25.65 -0.92
C ASN A 201 -24.59 25.13 0.35
N SER A 202 -23.85 24.91 1.44
CA SER A 202 -24.38 24.51 2.75
C SER A 202 -24.49 25.65 3.76
N GLN A 203 -24.22 26.89 3.33
CA GLN A 203 -24.48 28.13 4.08
C GLN A 203 -25.69 28.85 3.48
#